data_AF-A0A4Y8KYB5-F1
#
_entry.id   AF-A0A4Y8KYB5-F1
#
_cell.length_a   1.000
_cell.length_b   1.000
_cell.length_c   1.000
_cell.angle_alpha   90.00
_cell.angle_beta   90.00
_cell.angle_gamma   90.00
#
_symmetry.space_group_name_H-M   'P 1'
#
loop_
_entity.id
_entity.type
_entity.pdbx_description
1 polymer ?
#
loop_
_entity_poly.entity_id
_entity_poly.type
_entity_poly.pdbx_seq_one_letter_code
_entity_poly.pdbx_strand_id
1 'polypeptide(L)' 'MDAEILGIILQIEVDKKARKVTPSHATDNEVYAICKSRDIDLNKARDSLNSLQKSRKIKAGPTINAKYITVL' A
#
# COMPACT_ATOMS: atom_id res chain seq x y z
N MET A 1 -13.25 -3.64 -1.48
CA MET A 1 -11.92 -3.96 -0.93
C MET A 1 -10.82 -3.25 -1.70
N ASP A 2 -10.72 -3.41 -3.02
CA ASP A 2 -9.65 -2.75 -3.82
C ASP A 2 -9.61 -1.22 -3.64
N ALA A 3 -10.76 -0.54 -3.64
CA ALA A 3 -10.83 0.90 -3.40
C ALA A 3 -10.34 1.30 -1.99
N GLU A 4 -10.59 0.45 -0.99
CA GLU A 4 -10.16 0.68 0.39
C GLU A 4 -8.65 0.51 0.55
N ILE A 5 -8.08 -0.55 -0.03
CA ILE A 5 -6.62 -0.76 -0.07
C ILE A 5 -5.92 0.35 -0.85
N LEU A 6 -6.50 0.80 -1.96
CA LEU A 6 -5.97 1.94 -2.72
C LEU A 6 -6.00 3.23 -1.88
N GLY A 7 -7.07 3.46 -1.13
CA GLY A 7 -7.18 4.57 -0.18
C GLY A 7 -6.11 4.52 0.92
N ILE A 8 -5.82 3.33 1.45
CA ILE A 8 -4.74 3.13 2.44
C ILE A 8 -3.38 3.48 1.85
N ILE A 9 -3.07 3.01 0.63
CA ILE A 9 -1.80 3.32 -0.05
C ILE A 9 -1.66 4.83 -0.24
N LEU A 10 -2.70 5.50 -0.77
CA LEU A 10 -2.72 6.94 -0.96
C LEU A 10 -2.51 7.70 0.35
N GLN A 11 -3.17 7.27 1.43
CA GLN A 11 -3.02 7.89 2.74
C GLN A 11 -1.56 7.83 3.23
N ILE A 12 -0.91 6.66 3.13
CA ILE A 12 0.50 6.50 3.52
C ILE A 12 1.39 7.45 2.72
N GLU A 13 1.18 7.53 1.40
CA GLU A 13 1.99 8.41 0.55
C GLU A 13 1.79 9.89 0.89
N VAL A 14 0.55 10.32 1.09
CA VAL A 14 0.21 11.69 1.48
C VAL A 14 0.85 12.04 2.83
N ASP A 15 0.75 11.15 3.81
CA ASP A 15 1.33 11.36 5.14
C ASP A 15 2.86 11.41 5.12
N LYS A 16 3.51 10.62 4.28
CA LYS A 16 4.96 10.69 4.08
C LYS A 16 5.38 11.96 3.36
N LYS A 17 4.65 12.39 2.33
CA LYS A 17 4.88 13.65 1.61
C LYS A 17 4.74 14.85 2.56
N ALA A 18 3.68 14.88 3.37
CA ALA A 18 3.45 15.92 4.38
C ALA A 18 4.59 15.99 5.40
N ARG A 19 5.14 14.83 5.81
CA ARG A 19 6.29 14.72 6.72
C ARG A 19 7.66 14.86 6.04
N LYS A 20 7.71 15.10 4.73
CA LYS A 20 8.94 15.19 3.92
C LYS A 20 9.83 13.93 4.00
N VAL A 21 9.24 12.75 4.17
CA VAL A 21 9.95 11.46 4.19
C VAL A 21 10.27 11.02 2.76
N THR A 22 11.52 10.62 2.52
CA THR A 22 11.99 10.07 1.24
C THR A 22 12.58 8.66 1.45
N PRO A 23 12.14 7.64 0.71
CA PRO A 23 11.10 7.70 -0.32
C PRO A 23 9.68 7.82 0.26
N SER A 24 8.76 8.39 -0.52
CA SER A 24 7.38 8.65 -0.09
C SER A 24 6.36 7.59 -0.51
N HIS A 25 6.78 6.54 -1.21
CA HIS A 25 5.91 5.40 -1.53
C HIS A 25 5.48 4.64 -0.26
N ALA A 26 4.37 3.92 -0.34
CA ALA A 26 3.98 2.97 0.70
C ALA A 26 4.84 1.70 0.64
N THR A 27 4.92 0.97 1.74
CA THR A 27 5.43 -0.40 1.77
C THR A 27 4.31 -1.38 2.09
N ASP A 28 4.45 -2.64 1.64
CA ASP A 28 3.49 -3.70 1.99
C ASP A 28 3.33 -3.88 3.50
N ASN A 29 4.41 -3.76 4.27
CA ASN A 29 4.37 -3.76 5.74
C ASN A 29 3.49 -2.64 6.32
N GLU A 30 3.60 -1.42 5.80
CA GLU A 30 2.76 -0.29 6.25
C GLU A 30 1.29 -0.49 5.90
N VAL A 31 1.02 -0.98 4.68
CA VAL A 31 -0.34 -1.30 4.25
C VAL A 31 -0.95 -2.36 5.18
N TYR A 32 -0.22 -3.45 5.47
CA TYR A 32 -0.71 -4.50 6.37
C TYR A 32 -0.86 -4.03 7.81
N ALA A 33 0.00 -3.13 8.30
CA ALA A 33 -0.14 -2.55 9.63
C ALA A 33 -1.45 -1.75 9.76
N ILE A 34 -1.81 -0.96 8.74
CA ILE A 34 -3.08 -0.23 8.70
C ILE A 34 -4.26 -1.17 8.51
N CYS A 35 -4.15 -2.21 7.67
CA CYS A 35 -5.20 -3.21 7.54
C CYS A 35 -5.49 -3.89 8.88
N LYS A 36 -4.45 -4.28 9.61
CA LYS A 36 -4.58 -4.89 10.94
C LYS A 36 -5.25 -3.96 11.95
N SER A 37 -4.92 -2.67 11.94
CA SER A 37 -5.55 -1.71 12.87
C SER A 37 -7.01 -1.39 12.52
N ARG A 38 -7.46 -1.72 11.32
CA ARG A 38 -8.84 -1.56 10.84
C ARG A 38 -9.63 -2.88 10.79
N ASP A 39 -9.10 -3.94 11.41
CA ASP A 39 -9.70 -5.29 11.38
C ASP A 39 -9.96 -5.83 9.95
N ILE A 40 -9.14 -5.41 8.98
CA ILE A 40 -9.19 -5.90 7.60
C ILE A 40 -8.39 -7.20 7.51
N ASP A 41 -9.02 -8.25 6.97
CA ASP A 41 -8.40 -9.54 6.70
C ASP A 41 -7.17 -9.38 5.78
N LEU A 42 -6.01 -9.84 6.25
CA LEU A 42 -4.73 -9.72 5.55
C LEU A 42 -4.67 -10.53 4.25
N ASN A 43 -5.38 -11.65 4.15
CA ASN A 43 -5.49 -12.42 2.91
C ASN A 43 -6.30 -11.62 1.89
N LYS A 44 -7.41 -11.00 2.30
CA LYS A 44 -8.19 -10.12 1.42
C LYS A 44 -7.37 -8.89 0.98
N ALA A 45 -6.59 -8.30 1.88
CA ALA A 45 -5.70 -7.20 1.55
C ALA A 45 -4.63 -7.61 0.51
N ARG A 46 -4.05 -8.81 0.66
CA ARG A 46 -3.09 -9.37 -0.29
C ARG A 46 -3.72 -9.63 -1.66
N ASP A 47 -4.93 -10.18 -1.70
CA ASP A 47 -5.68 -10.40 -2.94
C ASP A 47 -6.00 -9.09 -3.65
N SER A 48 -6.43 -8.07 -2.89
CA SER A 48 -6.66 -6.72 -3.41
C SER A 48 -5.38 -6.06 -3.93
N LEU A 49 -4.25 -6.19 -3.25
CA LEU A 49 -2.96 -5.69 -3.77
C LEU A 49 -2.60 -6.36 -5.10
N ASN A 50 -2.78 -7.68 -5.21
CA ASN A 50 -2.54 -8.40 -6.45
C ASN A 50 -3.50 -7.97 -7.57
N SER A 51 -4.79 -7.74 -7.25
CA SER A 51 -5.81 -7.23 -8.18
C SER A 51 -5.46 -5.83 -8.70
N LEU A 52 -5.08 -4.92 -7.80
CA LEU A 52 -4.66 -3.55 -8.12
C LEU A 52 -3.41 -3.53 -9.01
N GLN A 53 -2.46 -4.43 -8.76
CA GLN A 53 -1.26 -4.55 -9.58
C GLN A 53 -1.59 -5.08 -10.99
N LYS A 54 -2.43 -6.12 -11.08
CA LYS A 54 -2.89 -6.68 -12.38
C LYS A 54 -3.65 -5.65 -13.21
N SER A 55 -4.47 -4.83 -12.56
CA SER A 55 -5.24 -3.75 -13.19
C SER A 55 -4.43 -2.47 -13.45
N ARG A 56 -3.11 -2.48 -13.18
CA ARG A 56 -2.19 -1.34 -13.36
C ARG A 56 -2.63 -0.08 -12.62
N LYS A 57 -3.30 -0.23 -11.48
CA LYS A 57 -3.64 0.88 -10.56
C LYS A 57 -2.51 1.19 -9.60
N ILE A 58 -1.64 0.21 -9.35
CA ILE A 58 -0.44 0.36 -8.53
C ILE A 58 0.76 -0.27 -9.22
N LYS A 59 1.94 0.22 -8.89
CA LYS A 59 3.23 -0.40 -9.20
C LYS A 59 3.87 -0.85 -7.91
N ALA A 60 4.39 -2.08 -7.91
CA ALA A 60 5.13 -2.64 -6.79
C ALA A 60 6.48 -3.20 -7.24
N GLY A 61 7.46 -3.17 -6.35
CA GLY A 61 8.79 -3.75 -6.59
C GLY A 61 9.58 -3.96 -5.31
N PRO A 62 10.73 -4.65 -5.38
CA PRO A 62 11.50 -5.00 -4.20
C PRO A 62 12.17 -3.77 -3.56
N THR A 63 12.31 -3.82 -2.24
CA THR A 63 13.23 -3.01 -1.43
C THR A 63 14.10 -3.97 -0.60
N ILE A 64 14.99 -3.44 0.25
CA ILE A 64 15.87 -4.27 1.08
C ILE A 64 15.08 -5.22 2.00
N ASN A 65 13.95 -4.77 2.57
CA ASN A 65 13.22 -5.52 3.61
C ASN A 65 11.71 -5.69 3.33
N ALA A 66 11.21 -5.14 2.23
CA ALA A 66 9.79 -5.02 1.95
C ALA A 66 9.53 -4.88 0.44
N LYS A 67 8.27 -4.78 0.02
CA LYS A 67 7.93 -4.30 -1.33
C LYS A 67 7.48 -2.84 -1.26
N TYR A 68 8.04 -2.00 -2.12
CA TYR A 68 7.46 -0.68 -2.34
C TYR A 68 6.16 -0.84 -3.11
N ILE A 69 5.21 0.05 -2.85
CA ILE A 69 3.93 0.15 -3.52
C ILE A 69 3.65 1.63 -3.77
N THR A 70 3.34 1.98 -5.02
CA THR A 70 2.94 3.34 -5.39
C THR A 70 1.76 3.33 -6.34
N VAL A 71 0.92 4.35 -6.25
CA VAL A 71 -0.24 4.53 -7.14
C VAL A 71 0.22 5.06 -8.50
N LEU A 72 -0.41 4.57 -9.58
CA LEU A 72 -0.16 4.99 -10.97
C LEU A 72 -1.17 6.04 -11.45
#